data_AF-U2PV87-F1
#
_entry.id   AF-U2PV87-F1
#
_cell.length_a   1.000
_cell.length_b   1.000
_cell.length_c   1.000
_cell.angle_alpha   90.00
_cell.angle_beta   90.00
_cell.angle_gamma   90.00
#
_symmetry.space_group_name_H-M   'P 1'
#
loop_
_entity.id
_entity.type
_entity.pdbx_description
1 polymer ?
#
loop_
_entity_poly.entity_id
_entity_poly.type
_entity_poly.pdbx_seq_one_letter_code
_entity_poly.pdbx_strand_id
1 'polypeptide(L)'
;MFVFNYSEGATFLSVWGVWILIFIALFVFNEVARKNKYVGLFCFVALPVILSVLWFTVFSETTYTDWFHLAKVYSATAGCIGFWCIRHLKFKNRFTGKEWRLADKKWALCFPPLILAINIMEAVARDFQVGFQYVGGGIADGMYVLGGPWNFMNAIGGILNIITITGWIGITIRKKTSNDNSRDMLWPDMLWFWIVAYDLWNFAYTYNCLPGHSWYCGFALLLAPTLCAFTSGKGAWLQHRAQTLAIWCMFAQTFPAFIDKGAFAVASSYNQLPLIAFSLASLAANVLVFIYMIYKVIRTKRNPYLGELYTDLSEYKEIKQLGEYKVVVNKLNNMRI
;
A
#
# COMPACT_ATOMS: atom_id res chain seq x y z
N MET A 1 24.85 3.03 -1.13
CA MET A 1 23.41 2.73 -0.97
C MET A 1 22.76 2.59 -2.33
N PHE A 2 22.84 3.60 -3.21
CA PHE A 2 22.35 3.49 -4.59
C PHE A 2 23.49 3.62 -5.59
N VAL A 3 23.26 3.11 -6.81
CA VAL A 3 24.14 3.30 -7.97
C VAL A 3 23.42 4.26 -8.92
N PHE A 4 24.01 5.45 -9.08
CA PHE A 4 23.50 6.52 -9.93
C PHE A 4 24.21 6.50 -11.28
N ASN A 5 23.47 6.75 -12.36
CA ASN A 5 24.01 6.67 -13.71
C ASN A 5 24.69 7.97 -14.18
N TYR A 6 25.74 8.40 -13.47
CA TYR A 6 26.47 9.63 -13.79
C TYR A 6 27.14 9.60 -15.17
N SER A 7 27.49 8.41 -15.66
CA SER A 7 28.04 8.21 -17.01
C SER A 7 27.07 8.55 -18.14
N GLU A 8 25.76 8.38 -17.91
CA GLU A 8 24.70 8.73 -18.88
C GLU A 8 24.24 10.20 -18.72
N GLY A 9 25.00 11.03 -18.01
CA GLY A 9 24.71 12.46 -17.84
C GLY A 9 23.82 12.80 -16.64
N ALA A 10 23.59 11.85 -15.72
CA ALA A 10 22.96 12.17 -14.44
C ALA A 10 23.82 13.17 -13.66
N THR A 11 23.18 14.05 -12.91
CA THR A 11 23.85 14.87 -11.90
C THR A 11 23.12 14.68 -10.58
N PHE A 12 23.80 14.97 -9.47
CA PHE A 12 23.16 14.93 -8.15
C PHE A 12 21.86 15.75 -8.13
N LEU A 13 21.91 16.99 -8.65
CA LEU A 13 20.74 17.86 -8.69
C LEU A 13 19.63 17.32 -9.60
N SER A 14 19.97 16.73 -10.76
CA SER A 14 18.94 16.22 -11.68
C SER A 14 18.23 14.98 -11.13
N VAL A 15 18.96 14.05 -10.50
CA VAL A 15 18.35 12.85 -9.91
C VAL A 15 17.43 13.19 -8.74
N TRP A 16 17.87 14.08 -7.85
CA TRP A 16 17.03 14.56 -6.74
C TRP A 16 15.87 15.42 -7.23
N GLY A 17 16.08 16.24 -8.26
CA GLY A 17 15.01 17.03 -8.89
C GLY A 17 13.90 16.14 -9.47
N VAL A 18 14.26 15.10 -10.21
CA VAL A 18 13.31 14.11 -10.74
C VAL A 18 12.61 13.35 -9.63
N TRP A 19 13.32 12.99 -8.57
CA TRP A 19 12.73 12.35 -7.40
C TRP A 19 11.67 13.23 -6.73
N ILE A 20 11.98 14.52 -6.50
CA ILE A 20 11.04 15.49 -5.93
C ILE A 20 9.83 15.69 -6.85
N LEU A 21 10.06 15.76 -8.16
CA LEU A 21 8.97 15.88 -9.14
C LEU A 21 8.02 14.69 -9.08
N ILE A 22 8.56 13.46 -9.06
CA ILE A 22 7.75 12.23 -8.92
C ILE A 22 6.99 12.23 -7.60
N PHE A 23 7.66 12.59 -6.50
CA PHE A 23 7.04 12.67 -5.18
C PHE A 23 5.85 13.64 -5.18
N ILE A 24 6.04 14.86 -5.70
CA ILE A 24 4.98 15.87 -5.80
C ILE A 24 3.87 15.38 -6.75
N ALA A 25 4.21 14.80 -7.89
CA ALA A 25 3.24 14.30 -8.85
C ALA A 25 2.35 13.19 -8.24
N LEU A 26 2.95 12.22 -7.53
CA LEU A 26 2.22 11.18 -6.81
C LEU A 26 1.32 11.77 -5.72
N PHE A 27 1.82 12.73 -4.94
CA PHE A 27 1.06 13.40 -3.89
C PHE A 27 -0.16 14.14 -4.47
N VAL A 28 0.05 14.99 -5.48
CA VAL A 28 -0.99 15.77 -6.13
C VAL A 28 -2.01 14.86 -6.79
N PHE A 29 -1.54 13.84 -7.53
CA PHE A 29 -2.42 12.88 -8.18
C PHE A 29 -3.32 12.17 -7.16
N ASN A 30 -2.73 11.65 -6.08
CA ASN A 30 -3.47 11.01 -5.00
C ASN A 30 -4.54 11.94 -4.41
N GLU A 31 -4.21 13.21 -4.16
CA GLU A 31 -5.17 14.17 -3.62
C GLU A 31 -6.33 14.47 -4.58
N VAL A 32 -6.05 14.59 -5.88
CA VAL A 32 -7.08 14.81 -6.91
C VAL A 32 -7.98 13.58 -7.07
N ALA A 33 -7.39 12.40 -7.22
CA ALA A 33 -8.12 11.14 -7.39
C ALA A 33 -8.94 10.78 -6.13
N ARG A 34 -8.45 11.15 -4.94
CA ARG A 34 -9.15 10.96 -3.67
C ARG A 34 -10.39 11.83 -3.55
N LYS A 35 -10.28 13.12 -3.85
CA LYS A 35 -11.36 14.11 -3.64
C LYS A 35 -12.48 14.00 -4.66
N ASN A 36 -12.17 13.58 -5.89
CA ASN A 36 -13.17 13.48 -6.96
C ASN A 36 -13.49 12.03 -7.32
N LYS A 37 -14.73 11.60 -7.04
CA LYS A 37 -15.20 10.23 -7.32
C LYS A 37 -15.06 9.82 -8.79
N TYR A 38 -15.21 10.75 -9.73
CA TYR A 38 -15.14 10.46 -11.17
C TYR A 38 -13.69 10.32 -11.63
N VAL A 39 -12.80 11.16 -11.09
CA VAL A 39 -11.36 11.01 -11.35
C VAL A 39 -10.87 9.69 -10.80
N GLY A 40 -11.20 9.34 -9.55
CA GLY A 40 -10.87 8.03 -9.00
C GLY A 40 -11.40 6.87 -9.85
N LEU A 41 -12.65 6.93 -10.32
CA LEU A 41 -13.22 5.90 -11.19
C LEU A 41 -12.46 5.79 -12.53
N PHE A 42 -12.15 6.93 -13.16
CA PHE A 42 -11.37 6.96 -14.39
C PHE A 42 -9.98 6.34 -14.16
N CYS A 43 -9.25 6.81 -13.15
CA CYS A 43 -7.88 6.42 -12.87
C CYS A 43 -7.70 4.94 -12.50
N PHE A 44 -8.69 4.32 -11.85
CA PHE A 44 -8.57 2.95 -11.37
C PHE A 44 -9.48 1.94 -12.10
N VAL A 45 -10.26 2.38 -13.10
CA VAL A 45 -11.07 1.46 -13.94
C VAL A 45 -10.85 1.72 -15.42
N ALA A 46 -11.09 2.94 -15.91
CA ALA A 46 -10.98 3.24 -17.33
C ALA A 46 -9.53 3.25 -17.81
N LEU A 47 -8.64 3.94 -17.08
CA LEU A 47 -7.23 4.06 -17.42
C LEU A 47 -6.52 2.70 -17.44
N PRO A 48 -6.66 1.80 -16.44
CA PRO A 48 -6.05 0.48 -16.48
C PRO A 48 -6.54 -0.35 -17.66
N VAL A 49 -7.83 -0.29 -18.02
CA VAL A 49 -8.37 -1.01 -19.18
C VAL A 49 -7.72 -0.51 -20.48
N ILE A 50 -7.63 0.81 -20.66
CA ILE A 50 -6.98 1.41 -21.84
C ILE A 50 -5.50 1.00 -21.89
N LEU A 51 -4.79 1.10 -20.76
CA LEU A 51 -3.38 0.74 -20.68
C LEU A 51 -3.16 -0.75 -20.93
N SER A 52 -4.00 -1.64 -20.38
CA SER A 52 -3.94 -3.07 -20.66
C SER A 52 -4.07 -3.36 -22.16
N VAL A 53 -5.03 -2.72 -22.85
CA VAL A 53 -5.14 -2.86 -24.31
C VAL A 53 -3.86 -2.40 -25.00
N LEU A 54 -3.31 -1.24 -24.64
CA LEU A 54 -2.08 -0.72 -25.23
C LEU A 54 -0.87 -1.62 -24.96
N TRP A 55 -0.72 -2.14 -23.73
CA TRP A 55 0.38 -3.03 -23.34
C TRP A 55 0.38 -4.34 -24.11
N PHE A 56 -0.79 -4.92 -24.40
CA PHE A 56 -0.90 -6.16 -25.15
C PHE A 56 -1.03 -5.97 -26.66
N THR A 57 -1.00 -4.74 -27.17
CA THR A 57 -1.11 -4.44 -28.62
C THR A 57 0.05 -3.60 -29.14
N VAL A 58 0.16 -2.35 -28.69
CA VAL A 58 1.12 -1.36 -29.21
C VAL A 58 2.48 -1.47 -28.51
N PHE A 59 2.48 -1.76 -27.21
CA PHE A 59 3.70 -1.77 -26.37
C PHE A 59 4.15 -3.17 -25.96
N SER A 60 3.68 -4.22 -26.64
CA SER A 60 3.94 -5.62 -26.27
C SER A 60 5.42 -5.99 -26.24
N GLU A 61 6.27 -5.29 -26.99
CA GLU A 61 7.71 -5.53 -27.04
C GLU A 61 8.50 -4.76 -25.96
N THR A 62 7.90 -3.72 -25.37
CA THR A 62 8.58 -2.83 -24.42
C THR A 62 8.07 -2.97 -23.00
N THR A 63 6.80 -3.33 -22.82
CA THR A 63 6.13 -3.37 -21.53
C THR A 63 6.48 -4.63 -20.73
N TYR A 64 6.63 -4.49 -19.41
CA TYR A 64 6.66 -5.61 -18.47
C TYR A 64 5.35 -6.39 -18.49
N THR A 65 5.31 -7.52 -19.21
CA THR A 65 4.16 -8.44 -19.23
C THR A 65 4.42 -9.73 -18.44
N ASP A 66 5.49 -9.79 -17.65
CA ASP A 66 5.73 -10.90 -16.74
C ASP A 66 4.65 -10.95 -15.65
N TRP A 67 4.49 -12.14 -15.08
CA TRP A 67 3.42 -12.40 -14.13
C TRP A 67 3.50 -11.48 -12.91
N PHE A 68 4.71 -11.10 -12.48
CA PHE A 68 4.93 -10.37 -11.25
C PHE A 68 4.51 -8.90 -11.39
N HIS A 69 4.94 -8.22 -12.46
CA HIS A 69 4.52 -6.83 -12.72
C HIS A 69 3.01 -6.73 -12.95
N LEU A 70 2.43 -7.67 -13.72
CA LEU A 70 0.98 -7.72 -13.94
C LEU A 70 0.21 -7.98 -12.63
N ALA A 71 0.66 -8.93 -11.81
CA ALA A 71 0.04 -9.20 -10.51
C ALA A 71 0.04 -7.94 -9.64
N LYS A 72 1.15 -7.19 -9.59
CA LYS A 72 1.26 -5.95 -8.81
C LYS A 72 0.32 -4.85 -9.29
N VAL A 73 0.26 -4.57 -10.59
CA VAL A 73 -0.65 -3.56 -11.13
C VAL A 73 -2.09 -3.92 -10.83
N TYR A 74 -2.49 -5.17 -11.12
CA TYR A 74 -3.88 -5.58 -10.99
C TYR A 74 -4.32 -5.75 -9.53
N SER A 75 -3.45 -6.22 -8.62
CA SER A 75 -3.78 -6.31 -7.19
C SER A 75 -3.93 -4.92 -6.55
N ALA A 76 -3.05 -3.97 -6.91
CA ALA A 76 -3.17 -2.57 -6.47
C ALA A 76 -4.43 -1.90 -7.03
N THR A 77 -4.75 -2.15 -8.31
CA THR A 77 -5.95 -1.62 -8.98
C THR A 77 -7.22 -2.19 -8.37
N ALA A 78 -7.28 -3.50 -8.12
CA ALA A 78 -8.39 -4.16 -7.45
C ALA A 78 -8.64 -3.58 -6.06
N GLY A 79 -7.57 -3.31 -5.30
CA GLY A 79 -7.65 -2.58 -4.03
C GLY A 79 -8.31 -1.21 -4.18
N CYS A 80 -7.86 -0.41 -5.15
CA CYS A 80 -8.43 0.92 -5.41
C CYS A 80 -9.91 0.87 -5.80
N ILE A 81 -10.30 -0.08 -6.66
CA ILE A 81 -11.70 -0.30 -7.07
C ILE A 81 -12.53 -0.70 -5.84
N GLY A 82 -12.07 -1.65 -5.04
CA GLY A 82 -12.78 -2.08 -3.84
C GLY A 82 -12.96 -0.94 -2.83
N PHE A 83 -11.95 -0.09 -2.66
CA PHE A 83 -12.07 1.10 -1.78
C PHE A 83 -13.07 2.11 -2.34
N TRP A 84 -13.05 2.35 -3.66
CA TRP A 84 -14.04 3.20 -4.31
C TRP A 84 -15.46 2.65 -4.12
N CYS A 85 -15.64 1.35 -4.29
CA CYS A 85 -16.90 0.65 -4.06
C CYS A 85 -17.40 0.82 -2.62
N ILE A 86 -16.53 0.58 -1.63
CA ILE A 86 -16.85 0.72 -0.20
C ILE A 86 -17.26 2.17 0.14
N ARG A 87 -16.61 3.16 -0.46
CA ARG A 87 -16.85 4.60 -0.20
C ARG A 87 -18.12 5.13 -0.86
N HIS A 88 -18.44 4.67 -2.07
CA HIS A 88 -19.40 5.35 -2.94
C HIS A 88 -20.64 4.54 -3.32
N LEU A 89 -20.59 3.21 -3.31
CA LEU A 89 -21.75 2.40 -3.69
C LEU A 89 -22.81 2.41 -2.58
N LYS A 90 -24.00 2.87 -2.96
CA LYS A 90 -25.22 2.78 -2.19
C LYS A 90 -26.21 1.91 -2.94
N PHE A 91 -26.82 0.98 -2.23
CA PHE A 91 -27.85 0.11 -2.76
C PHE A 91 -29.16 0.45 -2.11
N LYS A 92 -30.23 0.52 -2.91
CA LYS A 92 -31.59 0.73 -2.43
C LYS A 92 -32.38 -0.54 -2.67
N ASN A 93 -32.93 -1.11 -1.60
CA ASN A 93 -33.81 -2.28 -1.74
C ASN A 93 -35.12 -1.83 -2.39
N ARG A 94 -35.45 -2.41 -3.56
CA ARG A 94 -36.63 -2.04 -4.36
C ARG A 94 -37.96 -2.34 -3.67
N PHE A 95 -37.98 -3.28 -2.73
CA PHE A 95 -39.19 -3.73 -2.02
C PHE A 95 -39.38 -3.04 -0.66
N THR A 96 -38.29 -2.72 0.04
CA THR A 96 -38.37 -2.12 1.39
C THR A 96 -38.00 -0.63 1.42
N GLY A 97 -37.54 -0.07 0.30
CA GLY A 97 -37.07 1.32 0.19
C GLY A 97 -35.78 1.61 0.98
N LYS A 98 -35.28 0.66 1.77
CA LYS A 98 -34.13 0.82 2.67
C LYS A 98 -32.82 0.94 1.88
N GLU A 99 -32.09 2.02 2.14
CA GLU A 99 -30.74 2.20 1.63
C GLU A 99 -29.71 1.50 2.53
N TRP A 100 -28.73 0.85 1.92
CA TRP A 100 -27.56 0.30 2.61
C TRP A 100 -26.30 0.53 1.79
N ARG A 101 -25.16 0.63 2.47
CA ARG A 101 -23.84 0.85 1.86
C ARG A 101 -22.96 -0.37 2.07
N LEU A 102 -21.97 -0.56 1.20
CA LEU A 102 -20.94 -1.59 1.41
C LEU A 102 -20.18 -1.36 2.73
N ALA A 103 -19.88 -0.10 3.08
CA ALA A 103 -19.25 0.26 4.34
C ALA A 103 -20.01 -0.19 5.61
N ASP A 104 -21.32 -0.50 5.50
CA ASP A 104 -22.14 -0.94 6.63
C ASP A 104 -22.07 -2.48 6.84
N LYS A 105 -21.43 -3.22 5.93
CA LYS A 105 -21.37 -4.69 5.93
C LYS A 105 -19.99 -5.18 6.39
N LYS A 106 -19.95 -5.97 7.47
CA LYS A 106 -18.70 -6.52 8.03
C LYS A 106 -17.85 -7.28 6.99
N TRP A 107 -18.47 -8.10 6.14
CA TRP A 107 -17.75 -8.85 5.11
C TRP A 107 -17.05 -7.94 4.09
N ALA A 108 -17.65 -6.79 3.75
CA ALA A 108 -17.04 -5.83 2.84
C ALA A 108 -15.89 -5.06 3.51
N LEU A 109 -15.96 -4.85 4.83
CA LEU A 109 -14.86 -4.25 5.60
C LEU A 109 -13.66 -5.19 5.78
N CYS A 110 -13.84 -6.50 5.60
CA CYS A 110 -12.73 -7.44 5.55
C CYS A 110 -11.93 -7.37 4.23
N PHE A 111 -12.45 -6.72 3.19
CA PHE A 111 -11.75 -6.61 1.91
C PHE A 111 -10.44 -5.80 2.01
N PRO A 112 -10.40 -4.59 2.61
CA PRO A 112 -9.17 -3.82 2.77
C PRO A 112 -8.00 -4.52 3.48
N PRO A 113 -8.17 -5.16 4.66
CA PRO A 113 -7.09 -5.94 5.26
C PRO A 113 -6.66 -7.11 4.38
N LEU A 114 -7.61 -7.78 3.73
CA LEU A 114 -7.31 -8.94 2.90
C LEU A 114 -6.47 -8.57 1.67
N ILE A 115 -6.86 -7.52 0.92
CA ILE A 115 -6.10 -7.10 -0.26
C ILE A 115 -4.71 -6.58 0.11
N LEU A 116 -4.57 -5.91 1.26
CA LEU A 116 -3.27 -5.52 1.80
C LEU A 116 -2.41 -6.74 2.12
N ALA A 117 -2.96 -7.73 2.82
CA ALA A 117 -2.26 -8.97 3.14
C ALA A 117 -1.83 -9.75 1.90
N ILE A 118 -2.68 -9.85 0.88
CA ILE A 118 -2.35 -10.47 -0.41
C ILE A 118 -1.18 -9.71 -1.07
N ASN A 119 -1.24 -8.38 -1.10
CA ASN A 119 -0.18 -7.58 -1.73
C ASN A 119 1.17 -7.68 -0.99
N ILE A 120 1.15 -7.88 0.33
CA ILE A 120 2.35 -8.20 1.12
C ILE A 120 2.83 -9.62 0.79
N MET A 121 1.91 -10.58 0.72
CA MET A 121 2.22 -11.98 0.42
C MET A 121 2.86 -12.16 -0.96
N GLU A 122 2.43 -11.42 -1.98
CA GLU A 122 3.06 -11.38 -3.31
C GLU A 122 4.54 -11.00 -3.21
N ALA A 123 4.87 -10.01 -2.39
CA ALA A 123 6.24 -9.55 -2.17
C ALA A 123 7.05 -10.52 -1.30
N VAL A 124 6.44 -11.13 -0.29
CA VAL A 124 7.06 -12.21 0.52
C VAL A 124 7.42 -13.41 -0.36
N ALA A 125 6.52 -13.83 -1.25
CA ALA A 125 6.78 -14.90 -2.20
C ALA A 125 7.95 -14.56 -3.12
N ARG A 126 8.03 -13.30 -3.58
CA ARG A 126 9.14 -12.82 -4.38
C ARG A 126 10.47 -12.78 -3.62
N ASP A 127 10.47 -12.35 -2.35
CA ASP A 127 11.67 -12.41 -1.51
C ASP A 127 12.17 -13.87 -1.38
N PHE A 128 11.29 -14.82 -1.07
CA PHE A 128 11.69 -16.23 -1.04
C PHE A 128 12.21 -16.72 -2.39
N GLN A 129 11.55 -16.37 -3.49
CA GLN A 129 12.00 -16.72 -4.84
C GLN A 129 13.42 -16.21 -5.10
N VAL A 130 13.69 -14.92 -4.83
CA VAL A 130 15.01 -14.30 -5.01
C VAL A 130 16.04 -14.96 -4.10
N GLY A 131 15.69 -15.20 -2.83
CA GLY A 131 16.56 -15.83 -1.84
C GLY A 131 16.94 -17.28 -2.17
N PHE A 132 16.06 -18.05 -2.81
CA PHE A 132 16.34 -19.44 -3.19
C PHE A 132 16.99 -19.58 -4.56
N GLN A 133 16.50 -18.85 -5.57
CA GLN A 133 16.85 -19.11 -6.98
C GLN A 133 18.03 -18.28 -7.47
N TYR A 134 18.37 -17.18 -6.80
CA TYR A 134 19.34 -16.19 -7.26
C TYR A 134 20.49 -15.98 -6.27
N VAL A 135 20.84 -17.02 -5.51
CA VAL A 135 22.01 -17.02 -4.62
C VAL A 135 23.28 -16.76 -5.44
N GLY A 136 23.99 -15.68 -5.13
CA GLY A 136 25.17 -15.27 -5.90
C GLY A 136 24.88 -14.38 -7.12
N GLY A 137 23.60 -14.14 -7.43
CA GLY A 137 23.16 -13.17 -8.41
C GLY A 137 22.64 -13.78 -9.71
N GLY A 138 21.69 -13.10 -10.36
CA GLY A 138 21.17 -13.51 -11.66
C GLY A 138 20.06 -12.59 -12.16
N ILE A 139 19.51 -12.90 -13.34
CA ILE A 139 18.45 -12.11 -13.98
C ILE A 139 17.09 -12.71 -13.65
N ALA A 140 16.25 -11.94 -12.96
CA ALA A 140 14.86 -12.26 -12.68
C ALA A 140 13.95 -11.23 -13.38
N ASP A 141 13.11 -11.68 -14.31
CA ASP A 141 12.15 -10.85 -15.06
C ASP A 141 12.81 -9.60 -15.70
N GLY A 142 13.98 -9.79 -16.31
CA GLY A 142 14.72 -8.72 -17.01
C GLY A 142 15.58 -7.83 -16.11
N MET A 143 15.54 -8.02 -14.79
CA MET A 143 16.35 -7.26 -13.83
C MET A 143 17.39 -8.13 -13.13
N TYR A 144 18.59 -7.60 -12.91
CA TYR A 144 19.57 -8.25 -12.05
C TYR A 144 19.13 -8.18 -10.59
N VAL A 145 19.14 -9.31 -9.91
CA VAL A 145 18.82 -9.44 -8.48
C VAL A 145 19.92 -10.23 -7.78
N LEU A 146 20.14 -9.94 -6.50
CA LEU A 146 21.10 -10.66 -5.66
C LEU A 146 20.34 -11.36 -4.52
N GLY A 147 20.32 -12.69 -4.56
CA GLY A 147 19.74 -13.54 -3.53
C GLY A 147 20.69 -13.80 -2.38
N GLY A 148 20.16 -13.78 -1.15
CA GLY A 148 20.91 -14.11 0.06
C GLY A 148 20.07 -14.10 1.34
N PRO A 149 20.70 -14.21 2.52
CA PRO A 149 20.02 -14.27 3.83
C PRO A 149 19.06 -13.10 4.08
N TRP A 150 19.37 -11.91 3.56
CA TRP A 150 18.55 -10.71 3.68
C TRP A 150 17.13 -10.88 3.08
N ASN A 151 16.98 -11.67 2.02
CA ASN A 151 15.66 -11.95 1.44
C ASN A 151 14.80 -12.74 2.42
N PHE A 152 15.35 -13.76 3.08
CA PHE A 152 14.62 -14.56 4.06
C PHE A 152 14.26 -13.73 5.30
N MET A 153 15.18 -12.89 5.77
CA MET A 153 14.92 -11.95 6.87
C MET A 153 13.75 -11.02 6.54
N ASN A 154 13.75 -10.45 5.33
CA ASN A 154 12.68 -9.56 4.89
C ASN A 154 11.35 -10.32 4.66
N ALA A 155 11.39 -11.52 4.09
CA ALA A 155 10.21 -12.37 3.92
C ALA A 155 9.52 -12.68 5.26
N ILE A 156 10.30 -13.04 6.29
CA ILE A 156 9.80 -13.27 7.66
C ILE A 156 9.22 -11.97 8.23
N GLY A 157 9.89 -10.84 8.03
CA GLY A 157 9.37 -9.51 8.39
C GLY A 157 8.00 -9.25 7.78
N GLY A 158 7.79 -9.60 6.52
CA GLY A 158 6.52 -9.44 5.81
C GLY A 158 5.41 -10.36 6.33
N ILE A 159 5.74 -11.60 6.72
CA ILE A 159 4.80 -12.51 7.37
C ILE A 159 4.34 -11.93 8.71
N LEU A 160 5.28 -11.45 9.53
CA LEU A 160 4.94 -10.75 10.79
C LEU A 160 4.10 -9.50 10.53
N ASN A 161 4.40 -8.77 9.45
CA ASN A 161 3.63 -7.60 9.05
C ASN A 161 2.17 -7.95 8.73
N ILE A 162 1.92 -9.05 7.99
CA ILE A 162 0.57 -9.59 7.73
C ILE A 162 -0.13 -9.97 9.04
N ILE A 163 0.54 -10.73 9.91
CA ILE A 163 -0.02 -11.20 11.18
C ILE A 163 -0.41 -10.01 12.07
N THR A 164 0.34 -8.92 12.01
CA THR A 164 0.09 -7.71 12.81
C THR A 164 -0.97 -6.77 12.25
N ILE A 165 -1.62 -7.13 11.15
CA ILE A 165 -2.80 -6.39 10.65
C ILE A 165 -3.97 -6.65 11.60
N THR A 166 -4.36 -5.65 12.39
CA THR A 166 -5.48 -5.72 13.34
C THR A 166 -6.68 -4.85 12.93
N GLY A 167 -7.81 -5.03 13.60
CA GLY A 167 -8.98 -4.16 13.43
C GLY A 167 -9.66 -4.34 12.08
N TRP A 168 -9.73 -5.57 11.56
CA TRP A 168 -10.23 -5.89 10.22
C TRP A 168 -11.64 -5.34 9.96
N ILE A 169 -12.49 -5.26 10.99
CA ILE A 169 -13.85 -4.72 10.91
C ILE A 169 -14.00 -3.29 11.47
N GLY A 170 -12.89 -2.68 11.91
CA GLY A 170 -12.83 -1.36 12.54
C GLY A 170 -12.92 -0.18 11.56
N ILE A 171 -12.79 -0.47 10.27
CA ILE A 171 -12.80 0.51 9.19
C ILE A 171 -14.11 1.32 9.20
N THR A 172 -13.96 2.63 9.05
CA THR A 172 -15.05 3.61 9.02
C THR A 172 -14.83 4.62 7.90
N ILE A 173 -15.90 5.29 7.49
CA ILE A 173 -15.83 6.32 6.45
C ILE A 173 -15.71 7.69 7.11
N ARG A 174 -14.83 8.54 6.62
CA ARG A 174 -14.68 9.93 7.10
C ARG A 174 -16.00 10.69 6.99
N LYS A 175 -16.36 11.43 8.04
CA LYS A 175 -17.53 12.32 8.04
C LYS A 175 -17.39 13.36 6.94
N LYS A 176 -18.47 13.58 6.19
CA LYS A 176 -18.57 14.71 5.28
C LYS A 176 -18.66 16.00 6.11
N THR A 177 -17.74 16.93 5.90
CA THR A 177 -17.75 18.26 6.50
C THR A 177 -17.86 19.32 5.41
N SER A 178 -18.09 20.59 5.77
CA SER A 178 -18.08 21.69 4.79
C SER A 178 -16.76 21.79 4.03
N ASN A 179 -15.65 21.44 4.69
CA ASN A 179 -14.29 21.61 4.19
C ASN A 179 -13.71 20.32 3.58
N ASP A 180 -14.29 19.16 3.88
CA ASP A 180 -13.84 17.87 3.36
C ASP A 180 -15.01 16.96 2.98
N ASN A 181 -15.10 16.68 1.69
CA ASN A 181 -16.10 15.83 1.07
C ASN A 181 -15.54 14.48 0.60
N SER A 182 -14.29 14.15 0.96
CA SER A 182 -13.59 12.98 0.44
C SER A 182 -14.29 11.68 0.80
N ARG A 183 -14.84 11.55 2.01
CA ARG A 183 -15.35 10.27 2.54
C ARG A 183 -14.29 9.17 2.47
N ASP A 184 -13.08 9.48 2.93
CA ASP A 184 -11.99 8.50 2.94
C ASP A 184 -12.29 7.32 3.83
N MET A 185 -11.68 6.19 3.47
CA MET A 185 -11.70 4.99 4.30
C MET A 185 -10.65 5.13 5.40
N LEU A 186 -11.13 5.30 6.63
CA LEU A 186 -10.29 5.43 7.83
C LEU A 186 -10.14 4.09 8.51
N TRP A 187 -8.91 3.75 8.88
CA TRP A 187 -8.60 2.53 9.60
C TRP A 187 -7.95 2.89 10.96
N PRO A 188 -8.74 2.97 12.04
CA PRO A 188 -8.24 3.43 13.36
C PRO A 188 -7.15 2.56 13.98
N ASP A 189 -7.20 1.25 13.74
CA ASP A 189 -6.20 0.29 14.21
C ASP A 189 -4.88 0.33 13.40
N MET A 190 -4.89 0.98 12.23
CA MET A 190 -3.72 1.13 11.36
C MET A 190 -2.86 2.31 11.84
N LEU A 191 -2.11 2.10 12.92
CA LEU A 191 -1.37 3.14 13.61
C LEU A 191 0.08 3.28 13.11
N TRP A 192 0.71 4.40 13.49
CA TRP A 192 2.01 4.82 12.99
C TRP A 192 3.11 3.76 13.15
N PHE A 193 3.14 3.02 14.25
CA PHE A 193 4.18 2.02 14.51
C PHE A 193 4.10 0.85 13.51
N TRP A 194 2.89 0.47 13.10
CA TRP A 194 2.69 -0.54 12.07
C TRP A 194 3.08 0.02 10.70
N ILE A 195 2.70 1.28 10.40
CA ILE A 195 3.06 1.96 9.14
C ILE A 195 4.58 2.04 9.00
N VAL A 196 5.31 2.41 10.06
CA VAL A 196 6.78 2.47 10.03
C VAL A 196 7.39 1.09 9.80
N ALA A 197 6.92 0.04 10.49
CA ALA A 197 7.41 -1.32 10.29
C ALA A 197 7.11 -1.84 8.88
N TYR A 198 5.95 -1.46 8.33
CA TYR A 198 5.56 -1.71 6.95
C TYR A 198 6.50 -1.01 5.96
N ASP A 199 6.75 0.28 6.15
CA ASP A 199 7.56 1.09 5.23
C ASP A 199 9.02 0.61 5.21
N LEU A 200 9.58 0.27 6.38
CA LEU A 200 10.92 -0.34 6.46
C LEU A 200 10.98 -1.68 5.71
N TRP A 201 9.94 -2.51 5.88
CA TRP A 201 9.85 -3.80 5.18
C TRP A 201 9.69 -3.64 3.67
N ASN A 202 8.86 -2.71 3.23
CA ASN A 202 8.64 -2.48 1.80
C ASN A 202 9.87 -1.83 1.14
N PHE A 203 10.57 -0.95 1.85
CA PHE A 203 11.84 -0.40 1.38
C PHE A 203 12.89 -1.51 1.20
N ALA A 204 13.07 -2.36 2.21
CA ALA A 204 13.98 -3.50 2.11
C ALA A 204 13.58 -4.45 0.96
N TYR A 205 12.28 -4.72 0.80
CA TYR A 205 11.76 -5.53 -0.30
C TYR A 205 12.12 -4.94 -1.67
N THR A 206 11.82 -3.66 -1.91
CA THR A 206 12.14 -3.02 -3.20
C THR A 206 13.63 -2.96 -3.44
N TYR A 207 14.43 -2.71 -2.40
CA TYR A 207 15.89 -2.67 -2.51
C TYR A 207 16.51 -4.05 -2.83
N ASN A 208 15.93 -5.13 -2.30
CA ASN A 208 16.38 -6.51 -2.51
C ASN A 208 15.87 -7.13 -3.83
N CYS A 209 14.59 -6.94 -4.14
CA CYS A 209 13.87 -7.67 -5.20
C CYS A 209 13.48 -6.83 -6.41
N LEU A 210 13.51 -5.50 -6.30
CA LEU A 210 13.26 -4.56 -7.40
C LEU A 210 14.34 -3.47 -7.47
N PRO A 211 15.64 -3.83 -7.64
CA PRO A 211 16.76 -2.91 -7.52
C PRO A 211 16.61 -1.60 -8.30
N GLY A 212 16.19 -1.65 -9.57
CA GLY A 212 15.98 -0.47 -10.41
C GLY A 212 14.82 0.42 -9.95
N HIS A 213 13.85 -0.14 -9.22
CA HIS A 213 12.71 0.62 -8.71
C HIS A 213 12.96 1.21 -7.31
N SER A 214 13.98 0.75 -6.59
CA SER A 214 14.18 1.05 -5.17
C SER A 214 14.31 2.54 -4.84
N TRP A 215 14.83 3.37 -5.75
CA TRP A 215 14.94 4.82 -5.54
C TRP A 215 13.61 5.55 -5.63
N TYR A 216 12.79 5.26 -6.63
CA TYR A 216 11.51 5.95 -6.83
C TYR A 216 10.35 5.21 -6.14
N CYS A 217 10.24 3.90 -6.34
CA CYS A 217 9.23 3.06 -5.69
C CYS A 217 9.56 2.79 -4.22
N GLY A 218 10.81 2.47 -3.89
CA GLY A 218 11.17 2.19 -2.50
C GLY A 218 11.16 3.41 -1.62
N PHE A 219 11.57 4.57 -2.14
CA PHE A 219 11.69 5.78 -1.31
C PHE A 219 10.55 6.79 -1.53
N ALA A 220 10.34 7.28 -2.75
CA ALA A 220 9.32 8.32 -3.00
C ALA A 220 7.89 7.79 -2.74
N LEU A 221 7.60 6.59 -3.24
CA LEU A 221 6.27 6.01 -3.16
C LEU A 221 5.87 5.55 -1.77
N LEU A 222 6.82 5.22 -0.88
CA LEU A 222 6.50 4.95 0.53
C LEU A 222 6.31 6.25 1.31
N LEU A 223 7.13 7.25 1.02
CA LEU A 223 7.04 8.53 1.73
C LEU A 223 5.76 9.30 1.40
N ALA A 224 5.28 9.26 0.15
CA ALA A 224 4.11 10.01 -0.29
C ALA A 224 2.80 9.65 0.48
N PRO A 225 2.38 8.37 0.55
CA PRO A 225 1.18 7.97 1.29
C PRO A 225 1.36 8.13 2.80
N THR A 226 2.57 7.95 3.32
CA THR A 226 2.88 8.17 4.74
C THR A 226 2.74 9.65 5.10
N LEU A 227 3.28 10.56 4.28
CA LEU A 227 3.07 12.00 4.47
C LEU A 227 1.59 12.39 4.35
N CYS A 228 0.85 11.83 3.38
CA CYS A 228 -0.59 12.06 3.24
C CYS A 228 -1.34 11.62 4.50
N ALA A 229 -1.00 10.45 5.03
CA ALA A 229 -1.62 9.89 6.23
C ALA A 229 -1.34 10.69 7.50
N PHE A 230 -0.25 11.45 7.56
CA PHE A 230 0.05 12.32 8.70
C PHE A 230 -0.44 13.77 8.53
N THR A 231 -0.69 14.22 7.30
CA THR A 231 -1.07 15.62 7.00
C THR A 231 -2.54 15.76 6.56
N SER A 232 -2.86 15.37 5.32
CA SER A 232 -4.12 15.70 4.64
C SER A 232 -5.21 14.63 4.74
N GLY A 233 -4.84 13.42 5.15
CA GLY A 233 -5.72 12.24 5.18
C GLY A 233 -5.49 11.36 6.40
N LYS A 234 -5.47 11.96 7.59
CA LYS A 234 -5.28 11.25 8.87
C LYS A 234 -6.11 9.97 8.99
N GLY A 235 -5.43 8.83 9.08
CA GLY A 235 -6.03 7.49 9.19
C GLY A 235 -6.44 6.82 7.87
N ALA A 236 -6.20 7.45 6.71
CA ALA A 236 -6.52 6.92 5.38
C ALA A 236 -5.29 6.35 4.65
N TRP A 237 -4.23 5.98 5.39
CA TRP A 237 -2.95 5.54 4.84
C TRP A 237 -3.08 4.46 3.76
N LEU A 238 -3.86 3.40 4.02
CA LEU A 238 -4.04 2.31 3.06
C LEU A 238 -4.60 2.79 1.72
N GLN A 239 -5.57 3.71 1.76
CA GLN A 239 -6.17 4.25 0.55
C GLN A 239 -5.12 5.03 -0.24
N HIS A 240 -4.36 5.91 0.42
CA HIS A 240 -3.29 6.66 -0.23
C HIS A 240 -2.22 5.76 -0.82
N ARG A 241 -1.83 4.72 -0.09
CA ARG A 241 -0.84 3.75 -0.54
C ARG A 241 -1.32 3.00 -1.78
N ALA A 242 -2.53 2.46 -1.76
CA ALA A 242 -3.04 1.70 -2.91
C ALA A 242 -3.12 2.59 -4.17
N GLN A 243 -3.57 3.83 -4.02
CA GLN A 243 -3.70 4.77 -5.15
C GLN A 243 -2.34 5.16 -5.74
N THR A 244 -1.38 5.51 -4.89
CA THR A 244 -0.01 5.85 -5.33
C THR A 244 0.69 4.64 -5.94
N LEU A 245 0.55 3.45 -5.35
CA LEU A 245 1.09 2.20 -5.88
C LEU A 245 0.51 1.85 -7.25
N ALA A 246 -0.82 1.88 -7.40
CA ALA A 246 -1.47 1.50 -8.65
C ALA A 246 -0.99 2.39 -9.82
N ILE A 247 -0.94 3.69 -9.60
CA ILE A 247 -0.52 4.66 -10.62
C ILE A 247 0.95 4.54 -10.95
N TRP A 248 1.79 4.35 -9.94
CA TRP A 248 3.20 4.11 -10.17
C TRP A 248 3.44 2.84 -10.96
N CYS A 249 2.77 1.73 -10.64
CA CYS A 249 2.92 0.50 -11.39
C CYS A 249 2.42 0.67 -12.84
N MET A 250 1.31 1.39 -13.07
CA MET A 250 0.86 1.74 -14.43
C MET A 250 1.90 2.57 -15.19
N PHE A 251 2.49 3.57 -14.54
CA PHE A 251 3.54 4.39 -15.14
C PHE A 251 4.79 3.58 -15.46
N ALA A 252 5.31 2.84 -14.48
CA ALA A 252 6.51 2.00 -14.61
C ALA A 252 6.35 0.96 -15.72
N GLN A 253 5.15 0.38 -15.87
CA GLN A 253 4.88 -0.61 -16.89
C GLN A 253 4.68 -0.02 -18.29
N THR A 254 4.18 1.22 -18.37
CA THR A 254 4.03 1.95 -19.65
C THR A 254 5.35 2.54 -20.13
N PHE A 255 6.20 2.99 -19.21
CA PHE A 255 7.49 3.62 -19.51
C PHE A 255 8.66 2.95 -18.76
N PRO A 256 8.92 1.65 -19.00
CA PRO A 256 9.93 0.90 -18.25
C PRO A 256 11.35 1.46 -18.45
N ALA A 257 11.62 1.98 -19.64
CA ALA A 257 12.88 2.66 -19.94
C ALA A 257 13.23 3.82 -18.99
N PHE A 258 12.25 4.46 -18.34
CA PHE A 258 12.52 5.49 -17.34
C PHE A 258 13.26 4.95 -16.11
N ILE A 259 12.99 3.69 -15.75
CA ILE A 259 13.53 3.03 -14.55
C ILE A 259 14.76 2.20 -14.91
N ASP A 260 14.76 1.62 -16.11
CA ASP A 260 15.78 0.64 -16.53
C ASP A 260 16.95 1.27 -17.28
N LYS A 261 16.76 2.45 -17.89
CA LYS A 261 17.71 3.04 -18.83
C LYS A 261 17.91 4.54 -18.63
N GLY A 262 19.05 5.03 -19.12
CA GLY A 262 19.38 6.46 -19.17
C GLY A 262 19.80 7.07 -17.84
N ALA A 263 19.94 8.39 -17.85
CA ALA A 263 20.46 9.19 -16.73
C ALA A 263 19.68 9.05 -15.42
N PHE A 264 18.39 8.74 -15.49
CA PHE A 264 17.52 8.68 -14.32
C PHE A 264 17.31 7.27 -13.77
N ALA A 265 17.87 6.25 -14.41
CA ALA A 265 17.88 4.90 -13.84
C ALA A 265 18.77 4.87 -12.59
N VAL A 266 18.18 4.48 -11.46
CA VAL A 266 18.88 4.38 -10.18
C VAL A 266 18.63 2.99 -9.58
N ALA A 267 19.70 2.22 -9.46
CA ALA A 267 19.64 0.86 -8.92
C ALA A 267 20.06 0.80 -7.45
N SER A 268 19.64 -0.25 -6.75
CA SER A 268 20.25 -0.63 -5.48
C SER A 268 21.73 -0.96 -5.70
N SER A 269 22.56 -0.78 -4.68
CA SER A 269 24.01 -0.96 -4.86
C SER A 269 24.48 -2.41 -5.01
N TYR A 270 23.57 -3.39 -4.84
CA TYR A 270 23.89 -4.82 -4.78
C TYR A 270 24.94 -5.21 -3.72
N ASN A 271 25.34 -4.26 -2.86
CA ASN A 271 26.27 -4.50 -1.78
C ASN A 271 25.52 -5.23 -0.65
N GLN A 272 26.10 -6.35 -0.19
CA GLN A 272 25.52 -7.18 0.86
C GLN A 272 25.30 -6.42 2.17
N LEU A 273 26.15 -5.44 2.51
CA LEU A 273 26.03 -4.70 3.76
C LEU A 273 24.71 -3.91 3.84
N PRO A 274 24.36 -3.03 2.87
CA PRO A 274 23.02 -2.42 2.80
C PRO A 274 21.86 -3.42 2.75
N LEU A 275 21.98 -4.50 1.96
CA LEU A 275 20.95 -5.53 1.83
C LEU A 275 20.62 -6.17 3.19
N ILE A 276 21.65 -6.54 3.95
CA ILE A 276 21.53 -7.08 5.31
C ILE A 276 20.99 -6.01 6.25
N ALA A 277 21.53 -4.80 6.23
CA ALA A 277 21.16 -3.74 7.16
C ALA A 277 19.66 -3.38 7.07
N PHE A 278 19.12 -3.17 5.87
CA PHE A 278 17.70 -2.84 5.70
C PHE A 278 16.80 -4.02 6.04
N SER A 279 17.19 -5.23 5.66
CA SER A 279 16.40 -6.43 5.96
C SER A 279 16.41 -6.76 7.45
N LEU A 280 17.52 -6.49 8.16
CA LEU A 280 17.60 -6.60 9.61
C LEU A 280 16.72 -5.55 10.31
N ALA A 281 16.77 -4.30 9.85
CA ALA A 281 15.91 -3.24 10.39
C ALA A 281 14.42 -3.56 10.18
N SER A 282 14.07 -4.03 8.98
CA SER A 282 12.73 -4.53 8.63
C SER A 282 12.28 -5.64 9.58
N LEU A 283 13.09 -6.69 9.75
CA LEU A 283 12.76 -7.81 10.63
C LEU A 283 12.61 -7.37 12.09
N ALA A 284 13.57 -6.59 12.60
CA ALA A 284 13.55 -6.10 13.98
C ALA A 284 12.31 -5.25 14.26
N ALA A 285 11.97 -4.31 13.36
CA ALA A 285 10.78 -3.47 13.50
C ALA A 285 9.49 -4.31 13.53
N ASN A 286 9.35 -5.30 12.65
CA ASN A 286 8.17 -6.15 12.59
C ASN A 286 8.08 -7.10 13.81
N VAL A 287 9.20 -7.60 14.32
CA VAL A 287 9.25 -8.35 15.59
C VAL A 287 8.77 -7.48 16.76
N LEU A 288 9.23 -6.23 16.85
CA LEU A 288 8.81 -5.30 17.91
C LEU A 288 7.30 -5.01 17.84
N VAL A 289 6.77 -4.75 16.64
CA VAL A 289 5.32 -4.54 16.46
C VAL A 289 4.53 -5.79 16.82
N PHE A 290 5.03 -6.99 16.48
CA PHE A 290 4.40 -8.26 16.83
C PHE A 290 4.37 -8.50 18.35
N ILE A 291 5.49 -8.27 19.04
CA ILE A 291 5.57 -8.34 20.51
C ILE A 291 4.60 -7.33 21.13
N TYR A 292 4.55 -6.11 20.61
CA TYR A 292 3.63 -5.08 21.09
C TYR A 292 2.16 -5.48 20.88
N MET A 293 1.82 -6.06 19.72
CA MET A 293 0.48 -6.60 19.47
C MET A 293 0.12 -7.68 20.50
N ILE A 294 1.00 -8.66 20.75
CA ILE A 294 0.78 -9.71 21.75
C ILE A 294 0.56 -9.10 23.14
N TYR A 295 1.42 -8.18 23.56
CA TYR A 295 1.27 -7.46 24.83
C TYR A 295 -0.11 -6.81 24.95
N LYS A 296 -0.56 -6.12 23.90
CA LYS A 296 -1.88 -5.48 23.85
C LYS A 296 -3.02 -6.46 23.89
N VAL A 297 -2.92 -7.59 23.18
CA VAL A 297 -3.92 -8.68 23.21
C VAL A 297 -4.04 -9.24 24.62
N ILE A 298 -2.93 -9.51 25.31
CA ILE A 298 -2.93 -10.05 26.68
C ILE A 298 -3.54 -9.03 27.67
N ARG A 299 -3.13 -7.76 27.59
CA ARG A 299 -3.57 -6.73 28.56
C ARG A 299 -5.03 -6.33 28.37
N THR A 300 -5.50 -6.26 27.13
CA THR A 300 -6.88 -5.84 26.82
C THR A 300 -7.86 -7.01 26.73
N LYS A 301 -7.35 -8.25 26.63
CA LYS A 301 -8.13 -9.48 26.36
C LYS A 301 -9.00 -9.37 25.10
N ARG A 302 -8.56 -8.58 24.12
CA ARG A 302 -9.29 -8.37 22.86
C ARG A 302 -8.72 -9.23 21.75
N ASN A 303 -9.60 -9.72 20.89
CA ASN A 303 -9.20 -10.41 19.68
C ASN A 303 -8.81 -9.38 18.59
N PRO A 304 -7.58 -9.44 18.05
CA PRO A 304 -7.08 -8.46 17.07
C PRO A 304 -7.77 -8.53 15.70
N TYR A 305 -8.40 -9.66 15.36
CA TYR A 305 -9.00 -9.91 14.05
C TYR A 305 -10.53 -9.80 14.06
N LEU A 306 -11.17 -10.08 15.20
CA LEU A 306 -12.62 -9.97 15.37
C LEU A 306 -13.09 -8.59 15.87
N GLY A 307 -12.16 -7.71 16.25
CA GLY A 307 -12.45 -6.39 16.78
C GLY A 307 -11.25 -5.44 16.70
N GLU A 308 -11.42 -4.26 17.29
CA GLU A 308 -10.40 -3.20 17.35
C GLU A 308 -9.52 -3.39 18.61
N LEU A 309 -8.21 -3.43 18.42
CA LEU A 309 -7.25 -3.75 19.48
C LEU A 309 -6.78 -2.51 20.25
N TYR A 310 -6.44 -1.44 19.54
CA TYR A 310 -5.69 -0.29 20.08
C TYR A 310 -6.57 0.84 20.62
N THR A 311 -7.77 0.52 21.10
CA THR A 311 -8.81 1.53 21.36
C THR A 311 -8.51 2.50 22.50
N ASP A 312 -7.52 2.18 23.33
CA ASP A 312 -7.06 3.01 24.43
C ASP A 312 -6.11 4.13 23.99
N LEU A 313 -5.43 3.96 22.84
CA LEU A 313 -4.45 4.92 22.32
C LEU A 313 -5.12 6.22 21.84
N SER A 314 -4.44 7.34 22.03
CA SER A 314 -4.89 8.68 21.64
C SER A 314 -5.11 8.79 20.12
N GLU A 315 -4.17 8.28 19.35
CA GLU A 315 -4.15 8.32 17.89
C GLU A 315 -5.31 7.53 17.31
N TYR A 316 -5.61 6.36 17.90
CA TYR A 316 -6.79 5.57 17.54
C TYR A 316 -8.06 6.41 17.75
N LYS A 317 -8.20 7.05 18.92
CA LYS A 317 -9.40 7.83 19.27
C LYS A 317 -9.58 9.01 18.33
N GLU A 318 -8.49 9.72 18.01
CA GLU A 318 -8.49 10.82 17.05
C GLU A 318 -9.01 10.35 15.68
N ILE A 319 -8.45 9.27 15.13
CA ILE A 319 -8.88 8.73 13.83
C ILE A 319 -10.35 8.29 13.89
N LYS A 320 -10.76 7.63 14.98
CA LYS A 320 -12.14 7.16 15.14
C LYS A 320 -13.14 8.30 15.16
N GLN A 321 -12.81 9.44 15.77
CA GLN A 321 -13.69 10.61 15.85
C GLN A 321 -13.94 11.27 14.49
N LEU A 322 -12.97 11.18 13.57
CA LEU A 322 -13.10 11.65 12.18
C LEU A 322 -14.07 10.80 11.35
N GLY A 323 -14.30 9.55 11.76
CA GLY A 323 -15.18 8.60 11.10
C GLY A 323 -16.65 8.77 11.46
N GLU A 324 -17.55 8.49 10.53
CA GLU A 324 -18.99 8.45 10.77
C GLU A 324 -19.32 7.54 11.97
N TYR A 325 -20.20 8.02 12.85
CA TYR A 325 -20.72 7.19 13.92
C TYR A 325 -21.56 6.09 13.29
N LYS A 326 -21.12 4.83 13.44
CA LYS A 326 -22.00 3.69 13.17
C LYS A 326 -23.10 3.76 14.22
N VAL A 327 -24.30 4.22 13.83
CA VAL A 327 -25.51 4.00 14.62
C VAL A 327 -25.71 2.50 14.62
N VAL A 328 -25.15 1.82 15.63
CA VAL A 328 -25.60 0.49 15.99
C VAL A 328 -27.03 0.71 16.43
N VAL A 329 -27.98 0.49 15.53
CA VAL A 329 -29.38 0.37 15.92
C VAL A 329 -29.43 -0.87 16.80
N ASN A 330 -29.26 -0.65 18.11
CA ASN A 330 -29.66 -1.61 19.13
C ASN A 330 -31.19 -1.72 19.01
N LYS A 331 -31.66 -2.55 18.07
CA LYS A 331 -32.96 -3.16 18.19
C LYS A 331 -32.85 -4.11 19.37
N LEU A 332 -33.20 -3.62 20.56
CA LEU A 332 -33.72 -4.36 21.72
C LEU A 332 -33.73 -3.41 22.92
N ASN A 333 -34.75 -2.54 22.95
CA ASN A 333 -35.41 -2.03 24.16
C ASN A 333 -36.49 -1.05 23.67
N ASN A 334 -37.68 -1.58 23.37
CA ASN A 334 -38.97 -0.88 23.44
C ASN A 334 -40.12 -1.84 23.05
N MET A 335 -40.19 -2.98 23.74
CA MET A 335 -41.45 -3.69 23.96
C MET A 335 -41.51 -4.11 25.43
N ARG A 336 -41.61 -3.10 26.29
CA ARG A 336 -42.35 -3.16 27.55
C ARG A 336 -43.13 -1.86 27.60
N ILE A 337 -44.42 -1.95 27.29
CA ILE A 337 -45.57 -1.55 28.12
C ILE A 337 -46.78 -2.11 27.39
#